data_AF-A0A255DLU3-F1
#
_entry.id   AF-A0A255DLU3-F1
#
_cell.length_a   1.000
_cell.length_b   1.000
_cell.length_c   1.000
_cell.angle_alpha   90.00
_cell.angle_beta   90.00
_cell.angle_gamma   90.00
#
_symmetry.space_group_name_H-M   'P 1'
#
loop_
_entity.id
_entity.type
_entity.pdbx_description
1 polymer ?
#
loop_
_entity_poly.entity_id
_entity_poly.type
_entity_poly.pdbx_seq_one_letter_code
_entity_poly.pdbx_strand_id
1 'polypeptide(L)'
;MPMFHPPRSRHHAHFPHSPIYRRSQTGISKRNMLLDSTSERTLEQWTPSFPSAAPVQHGSRVMKAITWVSKSVRVIAVVTTATATVASCSSSSTPSSTSTSTAPASAVAAGPPISVSLTSQPSGTVSLSWDPQTKNVTAKLQMSGFTPGSSHAMHIHQGSCEAQGNVLVPFPDVTADNVGAIHTTVVSSQPSASGLAAGTLLNIHLAPADQLGSPDSLGYTPISCADITPAASTTLTMAPLPQPGQHPQGSATLTYDPAKKTLSVSATVSGLVPGSGHAVHIHLGSCDSQGAVKYPLTDLLASPNGSAAANTLIQNVDQAPPVSGWYINVHLGSASQIEQNGQPTLYFQPIVCGNISK
;
A
#
# COMPACT_ATOMS: atom_id res chain seq x y z
N MET A 1 -49.96 -73.17 -9.36
CA MET A 1 -48.70 -73.73 -8.83
C MET A 1 -47.59 -72.71 -9.06
N PRO A 2 -46.72 -72.46 -8.07
CA PRO A 2 -47.01 -71.40 -7.10
C PRO A 2 -45.96 -70.27 -7.00
N MET A 3 -46.41 -69.22 -6.32
CA MET A 3 -45.68 -68.04 -5.84
C MET A 3 -44.44 -68.37 -4.99
N PHE A 4 -43.44 -67.49 -5.04
CA PHE A 4 -42.49 -67.28 -3.94
C PHE A 4 -42.06 -65.79 -3.83
N HIS A 5 -42.38 -65.19 -2.69
CA HIS A 5 -41.72 -64.05 -2.03
C HIS A 5 -40.67 -64.61 -1.02
N PRO A 6 -39.91 -63.81 -0.23
CA PRO A 6 -39.10 -62.58 -0.43
C PRO A 6 -37.63 -62.86 0.07
N PRO A 7 -36.75 -61.95 0.60
CA PRO A 7 -36.96 -61.01 1.72
C PRO A 7 -36.29 -59.62 1.66
N ARG A 8 -36.79 -58.72 2.53
CA ARG A 8 -36.18 -57.46 2.96
C ARG A 8 -34.95 -57.71 3.84
N SER A 9 -33.87 -56.92 3.68
CA SER A 9 -32.88 -56.73 4.74
C SER A 9 -32.78 -55.25 5.15
N ARG A 10 -32.79 -55.04 6.46
CA ARG A 10 -32.52 -53.77 7.15
C ARG A 10 -31.00 -53.65 7.30
N HIS A 11 -30.42 -52.51 6.91
CA HIS A 11 -29.09 -52.13 7.37
C HIS A 11 -29.21 -51.12 8.52
N HIS A 12 -28.89 -51.59 9.72
CA HIS A 12 -28.53 -50.75 10.86
C HIS A 12 -27.11 -50.19 10.63
N ALA A 13 -26.96 -48.87 10.64
CA ALA A 13 -25.65 -48.22 10.72
C ALA A 13 -25.23 -48.15 12.20
N HIS A 14 -24.11 -48.79 12.52
CA HIS A 14 -23.36 -48.61 13.76
C HIS A 14 -22.54 -47.31 13.67
N PHE A 15 -22.71 -46.43 14.65
CA PHE A 15 -21.81 -45.30 14.92
C PHE A 15 -20.66 -45.78 15.82
N PRO A 16 -19.39 -45.48 15.52
CA PRO A 16 -18.32 -45.62 16.50
C PRO A 16 -18.29 -44.40 17.44
N HIS A 17 -18.07 -44.69 18.72
CA HIS A 17 -17.89 -43.75 19.82
C HIS A 17 -16.67 -42.85 19.64
N SER A 18 -16.85 -41.54 19.83
CA SER A 18 -15.77 -40.58 20.09
C SER A 18 -15.38 -40.56 21.58
N PRO A 19 -14.10 -40.35 21.92
CA PRO A 19 -13.66 -40.26 23.31
C PRO A 19 -13.98 -38.89 23.93
N ILE A 20 -14.33 -38.95 25.21
CA ILE A 20 -14.66 -37.85 26.12
C ILE A 20 -13.40 -37.04 26.44
N TYR A 21 -13.38 -35.75 26.09
CA TYR A 21 -12.38 -34.80 26.57
C TYR A 21 -12.88 -34.11 27.85
N ARG A 22 -12.18 -34.34 28.95
CA ARG A 22 -12.44 -33.79 30.29
C ARG A 22 -12.04 -32.31 30.30
N ARG A 23 -13.02 -31.42 30.54
CA ARG A 23 -12.79 -29.98 30.75
C ARG A 23 -12.62 -29.72 32.25
N SER A 24 -11.44 -29.28 32.68
CA SER A 24 -11.19 -28.79 34.04
C SER A 24 -11.72 -27.36 34.17
N GLN A 25 -12.72 -27.15 35.03
CA GLN A 25 -13.13 -25.82 35.49
C GLN A 25 -12.30 -25.43 36.71
N THR A 26 -11.48 -24.38 36.58
CA THR A 26 -10.92 -23.65 37.72
C THR A 26 -11.85 -22.48 38.04
N GLY A 27 -12.44 -22.51 39.23
CA GLY A 27 -13.26 -21.42 39.76
C GLY A 27 -12.39 -20.25 40.20
N ILE A 28 -12.79 -19.03 39.82
CA ILE A 28 -12.28 -17.79 40.39
C ILE A 28 -13.43 -17.12 41.14
N SER A 29 -13.23 -17.03 42.45
CA SER A 29 -14.12 -16.42 43.44
C SER A 29 -14.09 -14.90 43.30
N LYS A 30 -15.27 -14.28 43.20
CA LYS A 30 -15.46 -12.84 43.40
C LYS A 30 -15.24 -12.52 44.88
N ARG A 31 -14.32 -11.61 45.19
CA ARG A 31 -14.31 -10.87 46.46
C ARG A 31 -14.35 -9.38 46.21
N ASN A 32 -15.24 -8.74 46.96
CA ASN A 32 -15.45 -7.31 47.11
C ASN A 32 -14.14 -6.58 47.44
N MET A 33 -13.92 -5.45 46.78
CA MET A 33 -12.99 -4.41 47.24
C MET A 33 -13.80 -3.37 48.02
N LEU A 34 -13.61 -3.36 49.34
CA LEU A 34 -13.91 -2.20 50.19
C LEU A 34 -12.68 -1.30 50.18
N LEU A 35 -12.92 0.00 50.06
CA LEU A 35 -11.96 1.07 50.33
C LEU A 35 -11.64 1.10 51.83
N ASP A 36 -10.36 1.11 52.19
CA ASP A 36 -9.90 1.89 53.33
C ASP A 36 -8.41 2.28 53.20
N SER A 37 -8.12 3.34 53.94
CA SER A 37 -7.06 4.32 53.90
C SER A 37 -5.83 3.96 54.73
N THR A 38 -4.77 4.74 54.49
CA THR A 38 -3.59 5.00 55.34
C THR A 38 -2.51 3.92 55.47
N SER A 39 -1.28 4.24 55.04
CA SER A 39 -0.16 4.52 55.94
C SER A 39 1.15 4.72 55.19
N GLU A 40 1.92 5.70 55.66
CA GLU A 40 3.29 6.01 55.32
C GLU A 40 4.25 4.86 55.70
N ARG A 41 5.27 4.58 54.87
CA ARG A 41 6.69 4.68 55.25
C ARG A 41 7.68 4.14 54.21
N THR A 42 8.81 4.85 54.19
CA THR A 42 10.19 4.44 53.88
C THR A 42 10.55 4.07 52.44
N LEU A 43 11.14 5.06 51.75
CA LEU A 43 12.11 4.87 50.67
C LEU A 43 13.36 4.16 51.21
N GLU A 44 13.62 2.94 50.72
CA GLU A 44 14.98 2.42 50.64
C GLU A 44 15.43 2.38 49.18
N GLN A 45 16.60 2.97 49.00
CA GLN A 45 17.32 3.21 47.76
C GLN A 45 17.92 1.88 47.26
N TRP A 46 17.50 1.41 46.09
CA TRP A 46 18.13 0.30 45.39
C TRP A 46 18.84 0.82 44.14
N THR A 47 20.17 0.83 44.16
CA THR A 47 21.02 1.05 42.99
C THR A 47 21.48 -0.30 42.43
N PRO A 48 21.14 -0.68 41.19
CA PRO A 48 21.79 -1.80 40.53
C PRO A 48 23.10 -1.36 39.87
N SER A 49 24.19 -2.00 40.29
CA SER A 49 25.52 -1.93 39.69
C SER A 49 25.54 -2.71 38.37
N PHE A 50 25.84 -2.04 37.26
CA PHE A 50 26.11 -2.68 35.97
C PHE A 50 27.60 -2.99 35.81
N PRO A 51 28.00 -4.20 35.35
CA PRO A 51 29.38 -4.46 34.97
C PRO A 51 29.74 -3.79 33.64
N SER A 52 30.93 -3.19 33.63
CA SER A 52 31.54 -2.44 32.54
C SER A 52 31.85 -3.34 31.33
N ALA A 53 31.39 -2.93 30.14
CA ALA A 53 31.72 -3.58 28.87
C ALA A 53 33.03 -3.01 28.30
N ALA A 54 33.93 -3.90 27.88
CA ALA A 54 35.19 -3.56 27.23
C ALA A 54 34.99 -3.00 25.80
N PRO A 55 35.85 -2.09 25.32
CA PRO A 55 35.71 -1.49 24.00
C PRO A 55 36.17 -2.45 22.88
N VAL A 56 35.27 -2.72 21.93
CA VAL A 56 35.59 -3.41 20.67
C VAL A 56 36.19 -2.39 19.70
N GLN A 57 37.38 -2.70 19.16
CA GLN A 57 38.10 -1.89 18.20
C GLN A 57 37.36 -1.79 16.86
N HIS A 58 37.19 -0.56 16.35
CA HIS A 58 36.71 -0.28 15.01
C HIS A 58 37.77 -0.61 13.95
N GLY A 59 37.51 -1.64 13.16
CA GLY A 59 38.20 -1.89 11.90
C GLY A 59 37.75 -0.89 10.84
N SER A 60 38.67 -0.02 10.43
CA SER A 60 38.50 0.97 9.36
C SER A 60 38.21 0.29 8.02
N ARG A 61 37.04 0.54 7.43
CA ARG A 61 36.74 0.17 6.05
C ARG A 61 36.83 1.39 5.14
N VAL A 62 37.73 1.26 4.17
CA VAL A 62 38.02 2.18 3.08
C VAL A 62 36.74 2.55 2.32
N MET A 63 36.32 3.80 2.40
CA MET A 63 35.30 4.36 1.50
C MET A 63 35.91 4.52 0.10
N LYS A 64 35.45 3.70 -0.85
CA LYS A 64 35.62 4.00 -2.29
C LYS A 64 34.56 5.03 -2.68
N ALA A 65 34.98 6.27 -2.84
CA ALA A 65 34.17 7.32 -3.43
C ALA A 65 33.84 6.96 -4.89
N ILE A 66 32.55 6.68 -5.15
CA ILE A 66 32.03 6.59 -6.52
C ILE A 66 31.68 8.01 -6.93
N THR A 67 32.56 8.66 -7.67
CA THR A 67 32.31 9.95 -8.32
C THR A 67 31.29 9.76 -9.43
N TRP A 68 30.06 10.23 -9.21
CA TRP A 68 29.05 10.39 -10.26
C TRP A 68 29.45 11.57 -11.15
N VAL A 69 29.85 11.27 -12.39
CA VAL A 69 30.10 12.28 -13.43
C VAL A 69 28.74 12.73 -13.97
N SER A 70 28.27 13.88 -13.52
CA SER A 70 27.12 14.57 -14.08
C SER A 70 27.49 15.13 -15.46
N LYS A 71 27.02 14.49 -16.53
CA LYS A 71 27.08 15.07 -17.88
C LYS A 71 26.03 16.18 -17.98
N SER A 72 26.48 17.42 -17.86
CA SER A 72 25.68 18.61 -18.18
C SER A 72 25.38 18.65 -19.68
N VAL A 73 24.13 18.37 -20.05
CA VAL A 73 23.63 18.64 -21.41
C VAL A 73 23.27 20.13 -21.48
N ARG A 74 24.09 20.92 -22.17
CA ARG A 74 23.76 22.28 -22.58
C ARG A 74 22.83 22.20 -23.79
N VAL A 75 21.55 22.51 -23.62
CA VAL A 75 20.63 22.74 -24.75
C VAL A 75 20.64 24.22 -25.08
N ILE A 76 20.98 24.50 -26.33
CA ILE A 76 21.10 25.83 -26.93
C ILE A 76 19.70 26.42 -27.10
N ALA A 77 19.46 27.59 -26.52
CA ALA A 77 18.27 28.39 -26.76
C ALA A 77 18.41 29.10 -28.13
N VAL A 78 17.56 28.72 -29.09
CA VAL A 78 17.39 29.45 -30.35
C VAL A 78 16.33 30.53 -30.12
N VAL A 79 16.77 31.78 -30.08
CA VAL A 79 15.92 32.98 -30.05
C VAL A 79 15.57 33.34 -31.49
N THR A 80 14.31 33.16 -31.89
CA THR A 80 13.75 33.74 -33.11
C THR A 80 12.85 34.92 -32.74
N THR A 81 13.37 36.11 -32.96
CA THR A 81 12.65 37.39 -32.97
C THR A 81 11.78 37.48 -34.23
N ALA A 82 10.46 37.63 -34.06
CA ALA A 82 9.56 38.09 -35.11
C ALA A 82 8.91 39.39 -34.67
N THR A 83 9.41 40.50 -35.22
CA THR A 83 8.83 41.83 -35.17
C THR A 83 7.67 41.94 -36.17
N ALA A 84 6.50 42.37 -35.71
CA ALA A 84 5.44 42.89 -36.57
C ALA A 84 4.89 44.19 -35.96
N THR A 85 5.15 45.30 -36.65
CA THR A 85 4.55 46.63 -36.45
C THR A 85 3.34 46.81 -37.35
N VAL A 86 2.56 47.87 -37.06
CA VAL A 86 1.43 48.51 -37.78
C VAL A 86 0.02 48.00 -37.38
N ALA A 87 -1.03 48.81 -37.20
CA ALA A 87 -1.25 50.25 -37.39
C ALA A 87 -2.34 50.74 -36.40
N SER A 88 -2.23 52.00 -36.00
CA SER A 88 -3.26 52.76 -35.27
C SER A 88 -4.40 53.21 -36.19
N CYS A 89 -5.64 53.11 -35.74
CA CYS A 89 -6.73 54.01 -36.14
C CYS A 89 -7.55 54.38 -34.90
N SER A 90 -7.38 55.61 -34.45
CA SER A 90 -8.23 56.29 -33.47
C SER A 90 -9.51 56.77 -34.14
N SER A 91 -10.67 56.45 -33.56
CA SER A 91 -11.93 57.13 -33.85
C SER A 91 -12.66 57.38 -32.54
N SER A 92 -12.77 58.66 -32.22
CA SER A 92 -13.46 59.24 -31.08
C SER A 92 -14.96 59.32 -31.38
N SER A 93 -15.81 58.73 -30.54
CA SER A 93 -17.24 59.03 -30.51
C SER A 93 -17.77 59.02 -29.06
N THR A 94 -18.39 60.15 -28.71
CA THR A 94 -18.97 60.57 -27.44
C THR A 94 -20.24 59.75 -27.12
N PRO A 95 -20.63 59.62 -25.83
CA PRO A 95 -21.40 58.48 -25.34
C PRO A 95 -22.90 58.66 -25.55
N SER A 96 -23.57 57.62 -26.03
CA SER A 96 -25.02 57.47 -25.93
C SER A 96 -25.32 56.51 -24.79
N SER A 97 -25.94 57.05 -23.73
CA SER A 97 -26.46 56.29 -22.61
C SER A 97 -27.61 55.41 -23.07
N THR A 98 -27.31 54.15 -23.38
CA THR A 98 -28.30 53.09 -23.55
C THR A 98 -28.05 52.07 -22.46
N SER A 99 -28.97 51.99 -21.51
CA SER A 99 -29.04 50.96 -20.48
C SER A 99 -29.18 49.59 -21.15
N THR A 100 -28.05 49.01 -21.51
CA THR A 100 -27.95 47.62 -21.96
C THR A 100 -27.94 46.79 -20.69
N SER A 101 -29.04 46.08 -20.44
CA SER A 101 -29.06 45.00 -19.47
C SER A 101 -27.97 44.00 -19.88
N THR A 102 -26.82 44.06 -19.21
CA THR A 102 -25.80 43.01 -19.26
C THR A 102 -26.49 41.71 -18.91
N ALA A 103 -26.76 40.88 -19.92
CA ALA A 103 -27.14 39.50 -19.70
C ALA A 103 -26.06 38.88 -18.81
N PRO A 104 -26.42 38.18 -17.72
CA PRO A 104 -25.43 37.52 -16.90
C PRO A 104 -24.64 36.58 -17.81
N ALA A 105 -23.30 36.70 -17.78
CA ALA A 105 -22.42 35.75 -18.44
C ALA A 105 -22.89 34.35 -18.06
N SER A 106 -23.35 33.56 -19.03
CA SER A 106 -23.74 32.18 -18.78
C SER A 106 -22.56 31.47 -18.14
N ALA A 107 -22.69 31.16 -16.85
CA ALA A 107 -21.71 30.35 -16.15
C ALA A 107 -21.58 29.05 -16.94
N VAL A 108 -20.42 28.82 -17.56
CA VAL A 108 -20.10 27.55 -18.19
C VAL A 108 -20.20 26.52 -17.08
N ALA A 109 -21.19 25.63 -17.18
CA ALA A 109 -21.45 24.63 -16.15
C ALA A 109 -20.20 23.77 -15.94
N ALA A 110 -19.94 23.42 -14.68
CA ALA A 110 -18.89 22.45 -14.35
C ALA A 110 -19.11 21.16 -15.16
N GLY A 111 -18.02 20.55 -15.61
CA GLY A 111 -18.08 19.27 -16.32
C GLY A 111 -18.67 18.17 -15.43
N PRO A 112 -19.16 17.07 -16.01
CA PRO A 112 -19.65 15.93 -15.23
C PRO A 112 -18.53 15.40 -14.30
N PRO A 113 -18.89 14.92 -13.10
CA PRO A 113 -17.91 14.34 -12.19
C PRO A 113 -17.28 13.07 -12.78
N ILE A 114 -15.97 12.91 -12.58
CA ILE A 114 -15.22 11.69 -12.90
C ILE A 114 -15.15 10.84 -11.63
N SER A 115 -15.69 9.63 -11.67
CA SER A 115 -15.64 8.68 -10.56
C SER A 115 -14.51 7.68 -10.74
N VAL A 116 -13.71 7.49 -9.70
CA VAL A 116 -12.55 6.59 -9.71
C VAL A 116 -12.71 5.59 -8.58
N SER A 117 -12.61 4.30 -8.89
CA SER A 117 -12.51 3.22 -7.89
C SER A 117 -11.05 3.04 -7.49
N LEU A 118 -10.79 2.94 -6.18
CA LEU A 118 -9.45 2.73 -5.64
C LEU A 118 -9.32 1.28 -5.18
N THR A 119 -8.39 0.54 -5.77
CA THR A 119 -8.07 -0.84 -5.42
C THR A 119 -6.73 -0.92 -4.69
N SER A 120 -6.56 -1.94 -3.87
CA SER A 120 -5.38 -2.05 -3.02
C SER A 120 -4.08 -2.25 -3.80
N GLN A 121 -2.98 -1.78 -3.21
CA GLN A 121 -1.62 -1.90 -3.72
C GLN A 121 -0.66 -2.33 -2.60
N PRO A 122 0.45 -3.03 -2.91
CA PRO A 122 0.82 -3.53 -4.23
C PRO A 122 -0.08 -4.68 -4.70
N SER A 123 -0.12 -4.91 -6.01
CA SER A 123 -0.94 -5.97 -6.63
C SER A 123 -0.20 -6.64 -7.79
N GLY A 124 -0.63 -7.84 -8.14
CA GLY A 124 -0.08 -8.58 -9.29
C GLY A 124 -0.01 -10.07 -9.06
N THR A 125 0.91 -10.73 -9.75
CA THR A 125 1.07 -12.18 -9.69
C THR A 125 2.49 -12.61 -9.39
N VAL A 126 2.61 -13.77 -8.73
CA VAL A 126 3.87 -14.48 -8.57
C VAL A 126 3.70 -15.92 -9.02
N SER A 127 4.46 -16.34 -10.04
CA SER A 127 4.54 -17.74 -10.43
C SER A 127 5.68 -18.42 -9.68
N LEU A 128 5.35 -19.45 -8.91
CA LEU A 128 6.30 -20.30 -8.18
C LEU A 128 6.52 -21.60 -8.94
N SER A 129 7.75 -22.11 -8.93
CA SER A 129 8.11 -23.45 -9.40
C SER A 129 9.15 -24.05 -8.47
N TRP A 130 8.96 -25.30 -8.07
CA TRP A 130 9.92 -26.04 -7.25
C TRP A 130 10.67 -27.07 -8.09
N ASP A 131 11.99 -27.05 -7.98
CA ASP A 131 12.86 -28.02 -8.64
C ASP A 131 13.14 -29.22 -7.72
N PRO A 132 12.73 -30.45 -8.07
CA PRO A 132 12.98 -31.62 -7.25
C PRO A 132 14.46 -32.01 -7.12
N GLN A 133 15.35 -31.55 -8.00
CA GLN A 133 16.78 -31.86 -7.95
C GLN A 133 17.51 -30.94 -6.95
N THR A 134 17.39 -29.62 -7.14
CA THR A 134 18.04 -28.63 -6.26
C THR A 134 17.25 -28.35 -4.99
N LYS A 135 15.96 -28.72 -4.96
CA LYS A 135 14.99 -28.37 -3.91
C LYS A 135 14.71 -26.87 -3.79
N ASN A 136 15.24 -26.05 -4.70
CA ASN A 136 15.01 -24.61 -4.67
C ASN A 136 13.67 -24.24 -5.30
N VAL A 137 13.13 -23.11 -4.86
CA VAL A 137 11.92 -22.51 -5.43
C VAL A 137 12.33 -21.33 -6.30
N THR A 138 11.86 -21.31 -7.55
CA THR A 138 11.94 -20.14 -8.42
C THR A 138 10.65 -19.35 -8.29
N ALA A 139 10.75 -18.03 -8.09
CA ALA A 139 9.64 -17.10 -8.06
C ALA A 139 9.79 -16.08 -9.19
N LYS A 140 8.81 -16.02 -10.09
CA LYS A 140 8.71 -14.99 -11.14
C LYS A 140 7.61 -14.00 -10.76
N LEU A 141 7.99 -12.76 -10.53
CA LEU A 141 7.12 -11.68 -10.08
C LEU A 141 6.70 -10.80 -11.26
N GLN A 142 5.41 -10.45 -11.30
CA GLN A 142 4.82 -9.44 -12.17
C GLN A 142 3.85 -8.62 -11.32
N MET A 143 4.37 -7.57 -10.69
CA MET A 143 3.63 -6.80 -9.71
C MET A 143 3.89 -5.30 -9.85
N SER A 144 2.94 -4.48 -9.41
CA SER A 144 3.00 -3.02 -9.42
C SER A 144 2.55 -2.43 -8.08
N GLY A 145 2.68 -1.12 -7.95
CA GLY A 145 2.23 -0.38 -6.77
C GLY A 145 3.18 -0.40 -5.57
N PHE A 146 4.46 -0.73 -5.77
CA PHE A 146 5.50 -0.57 -4.73
C PHE A 146 6.00 0.87 -4.69
N THR A 147 6.67 1.26 -3.60
CA THR A 147 7.46 2.50 -3.60
C THR A 147 8.51 2.46 -4.73
N PRO A 148 8.61 3.47 -5.60
CA PRO A 148 9.61 3.47 -6.67
C PRO A 148 11.03 3.34 -6.15
N GLY A 149 11.80 2.39 -6.70
CA GLY A 149 13.20 2.15 -6.32
C GLY A 149 13.42 1.44 -4.98
N SER A 150 12.37 1.06 -4.24
CA SER A 150 12.53 0.38 -2.95
C SER A 150 12.83 -1.11 -3.10
N SER A 151 13.45 -1.68 -2.07
CA SER A 151 13.77 -3.10 -1.95
C SER A 151 12.88 -3.76 -0.88
N HIS A 152 12.52 -5.02 -1.08
CA HIS A 152 11.54 -5.73 -0.26
C HIS A 152 11.98 -7.18 0.02
N ALA A 153 11.93 -7.58 1.30
CA ALA A 153 12.12 -8.97 1.67
C ALA A 153 10.92 -9.81 1.23
N MET A 154 11.17 -11.05 0.82
CA MET A 154 10.14 -12.00 0.38
C MET A 154 10.44 -13.39 0.94
N HIS A 155 9.42 -14.04 1.49
CA HIS A 155 9.56 -15.34 2.12
C HIS A 155 8.36 -16.24 1.86
N ILE A 156 8.59 -17.55 1.87
CA ILE A 156 7.52 -18.52 2.14
C ILE A 156 7.49 -18.80 3.63
N HIS A 157 6.32 -18.65 4.24
CA HIS A 157 6.06 -18.96 5.63
C HIS A 157 5.19 -20.21 5.78
N GLN A 158 5.27 -20.86 6.94
CA GLN A 158 4.21 -21.73 7.42
C GLN A 158 2.92 -20.93 7.63
N GLY A 159 1.75 -21.52 7.42
CA GLY A 159 0.46 -20.97 7.79
C GLY A 159 -0.34 -20.47 6.59
N SER A 160 -1.08 -19.39 6.80
CA SER A 160 -1.86 -18.69 5.77
C SER A 160 -1.73 -17.18 5.93
N CYS A 161 -2.20 -16.40 4.95
CA CYS A 161 -2.19 -14.94 5.02
C CYS A 161 -2.91 -14.39 6.26
N GLU A 162 -3.88 -15.12 6.82
CA GLU A 162 -4.56 -14.81 8.07
C GLU A 162 -3.73 -15.11 9.33
N ALA A 163 -2.81 -16.07 9.26
CA ALA A 163 -2.04 -16.55 10.39
C ALA A 163 -0.65 -17.00 9.94
N GLN A 164 0.27 -16.04 9.84
CA GLN A 164 1.64 -16.31 9.39
C GLN A 164 2.47 -16.93 10.52
N GLY A 165 3.16 -18.02 10.20
CA GLY A 165 4.09 -18.72 11.07
C GLY A 165 5.54 -18.40 10.75
N ASN A 166 6.44 -19.34 11.08
CA ASN A 166 7.87 -19.18 10.85
C ASN A 166 8.21 -19.12 9.35
N VAL A 167 9.29 -18.41 9.01
CA VAL A 167 9.91 -18.44 7.68
C VAL A 167 10.40 -19.85 7.39
N LEU A 168 10.04 -20.39 6.23
CA LEU A 168 10.49 -21.69 5.73
C LEU A 168 11.49 -21.55 4.58
N VAL A 169 11.21 -20.65 3.63
CA VAL A 169 12.02 -20.48 2.41
C VAL A 169 12.26 -18.99 2.18
N PRO A 170 13.46 -18.47 2.49
CA PRO A 170 13.81 -17.10 2.16
C PRO A 170 14.20 -16.94 0.68
N PHE A 171 13.96 -15.75 0.14
CA PHE A 171 14.44 -15.32 -1.16
C PHE A 171 15.42 -14.15 -0.98
N PRO A 172 16.25 -13.84 -1.99
CA PRO A 172 16.87 -12.54 -2.10
C PRO A 172 15.81 -11.44 -2.11
N ASP A 173 16.16 -10.24 -1.64
CA ASP A 173 15.27 -9.10 -1.76
C ASP A 173 14.90 -8.83 -3.23
N VAL A 174 13.68 -8.37 -3.45
CA VAL A 174 13.19 -7.92 -4.75
C VAL A 174 13.10 -6.39 -4.76
N THR A 175 13.52 -5.77 -5.86
CA THR A 175 13.58 -4.32 -5.97
C THR A 175 12.58 -3.83 -7.02
N ALA A 176 11.76 -2.86 -6.65
CA ALA A 176 10.89 -2.14 -7.56
C ALA A 176 11.70 -1.20 -8.45
N ASP A 177 11.34 -1.10 -9.72
CA ASP A 177 11.94 -0.14 -10.64
C ASP A 177 11.50 1.30 -10.32
N ASN A 178 11.91 2.25 -11.18
CA ASN A 178 11.62 3.67 -11.00
C ASN A 178 10.14 4.04 -11.18
N VAL A 179 9.27 3.11 -11.58
CA VAL A 179 7.81 3.30 -11.67
C VAL A 179 7.06 2.45 -10.64
N GLY A 180 7.78 1.82 -9.70
CA GLY A 180 7.20 1.03 -8.63
C GLY A 180 6.72 -0.36 -9.07
N ALA A 181 7.29 -0.89 -10.16
CA ALA A 181 6.97 -2.22 -10.67
C ALA A 181 8.09 -3.24 -10.38
N ILE A 182 7.71 -4.48 -10.16
CA ILE A 182 8.62 -5.62 -9.99
C ILE A 182 8.34 -6.62 -11.11
N HIS A 183 9.31 -6.75 -12.02
CA HIS A 183 9.31 -7.68 -13.14
C HIS A 183 10.60 -8.51 -13.12
N THR A 184 10.71 -9.42 -12.16
CA THR A 184 11.96 -10.17 -11.93
C THR A 184 11.71 -11.65 -11.69
N THR A 185 12.77 -12.45 -11.79
CA THR A 185 12.79 -13.86 -11.40
C THR A 185 13.90 -14.05 -10.38
N VAL A 186 13.56 -14.60 -9.22
CA VAL A 186 14.50 -14.92 -8.15
C VAL A 186 14.43 -16.40 -7.79
N VAL A 187 15.53 -16.95 -7.31
CA VAL A 187 15.61 -18.32 -6.79
C VAL A 187 15.78 -18.22 -5.28
N SER A 188 15.12 -19.10 -4.53
CA SER A 188 15.20 -19.13 -3.08
C SER A 188 16.65 -19.27 -2.60
N SER A 189 16.97 -18.56 -1.52
CA SER A 189 18.30 -18.57 -0.89
C SER A 189 18.55 -19.86 -0.11
N GLN A 190 17.49 -20.64 0.18
CA GLN A 190 17.55 -21.94 0.83
C GLN A 190 16.58 -22.93 0.15
N PRO A 191 16.84 -24.25 0.25
CA PRO A 191 15.97 -25.27 -0.33
C PRO A 191 14.66 -25.43 0.45
N SER A 192 13.58 -25.72 -0.26
CA SER A 192 12.32 -26.23 0.31
C SER A 192 12.31 -27.76 0.22
N ALA A 193 12.54 -28.44 1.36
CA ALA A 193 12.52 -29.91 1.40
C ALA A 193 11.17 -30.51 1.00
N SER A 194 10.07 -29.82 1.33
CA SER A 194 8.69 -30.26 1.12
C SER A 194 8.04 -29.70 -0.14
N GLY A 195 8.78 -28.98 -0.98
CA GLY A 195 8.24 -28.32 -2.17
C GLY A 195 7.31 -27.15 -1.86
N LEU A 196 6.33 -26.91 -2.74
CA LEU A 196 5.24 -25.98 -2.51
C LEU A 196 4.14 -26.72 -1.73
N ALA A 197 4.19 -26.65 -0.41
CA ALA A 197 3.37 -27.46 0.48
C ALA A 197 2.09 -26.74 0.90
N ALA A 198 1.06 -27.52 1.28
CA ALA A 198 -0.17 -26.98 1.84
C ALA A 198 0.11 -26.32 3.19
N GLY A 199 -0.69 -25.30 3.54
CA GLY A 199 -0.48 -24.54 4.78
C GLY A 199 0.85 -23.78 4.73
N THR A 200 1.20 -23.26 3.56
CA THR A 200 2.26 -22.27 3.39
C THR A 200 1.73 -21.09 2.58
N LEU A 201 2.37 -19.94 2.74
CA LEU A 201 2.04 -18.70 2.04
C LEU A 201 3.31 -18.06 1.52
N LEU A 202 3.20 -17.24 0.48
CA LEU A 202 4.23 -16.29 0.08
C LEU A 202 3.84 -14.91 0.59
N ASN A 203 4.76 -14.18 1.24
CA ASN A 203 4.57 -12.77 1.57
C ASN A 203 5.70 -11.90 1.00
N ILE A 204 5.43 -10.61 0.88
CA ILE A 204 6.41 -9.56 0.57
C ILE A 204 6.28 -8.49 1.65
N HIS A 205 7.40 -8.09 2.23
CA HIS A 205 7.48 -7.10 3.31
C HIS A 205 7.66 -5.67 2.79
N LEU A 206 7.36 -4.70 3.65
CA LEU A 206 7.53 -3.28 3.35
C LEU A 206 9.00 -2.87 3.19
N ALA A 207 9.92 -3.54 3.88
CA ALA A 207 11.35 -3.23 3.89
C ALA A 207 12.22 -4.40 3.38
N PRO A 208 13.49 -4.14 3.00
CA PRO A 208 14.46 -5.20 2.71
C PRO A 208 14.84 -6.00 3.96
N ALA A 209 15.43 -7.19 3.76
CA ALA A 209 15.69 -8.14 4.85
C ALA A 209 16.55 -7.57 5.99
N ASP A 210 17.51 -6.70 5.67
CA ASP A 210 18.39 -6.05 6.64
C ASP A 210 17.74 -4.89 7.42
N GLN A 211 16.52 -4.50 7.05
CA GLN A 211 15.76 -3.39 7.63
C GLN A 211 14.39 -3.80 8.18
N LEU A 212 14.05 -5.10 8.22
CA LEU A 212 12.77 -5.58 8.75
C LEU A 212 12.55 -5.15 10.21
N GLY A 213 13.60 -5.20 11.03
CA GLY A 213 13.50 -4.95 12.46
C GLY A 213 12.80 -6.07 13.23
N SER A 214 12.21 -5.74 14.38
CA SER A 214 11.37 -6.67 15.16
C SER A 214 9.99 -6.85 14.53
N PRO A 215 9.21 -7.88 14.90
CA PRO A 215 7.85 -8.09 14.37
C PRO A 215 6.90 -6.88 14.49
N ASP A 216 7.10 -6.01 15.48
CA ASP A 216 6.30 -4.80 15.70
C ASP A 216 6.85 -3.57 14.95
N SER A 217 7.99 -3.71 14.25
CA SER A 217 8.59 -2.63 13.47
C SER A 217 7.84 -2.44 12.15
N LEU A 218 7.77 -1.19 11.68
CA LEU A 218 7.11 -0.86 10.42
C LEU A 218 7.68 -1.68 9.24
N GLY A 219 9.00 -1.87 9.17
CA GLY A 219 9.66 -2.64 8.12
C GLY A 219 9.21 -4.10 8.05
N TYR A 220 8.80 -4.69 9.18
CA TYR A 220 8.30 -6.06 9.26
C TYR A 220 6.90 -6.21 8.68
N THR A 221 6.18 -5.11 8.43
CA THR A 221 4.80 -5.14 7.88
C THR A 221 4.77 -5.86 6.53
N PRO A 222 4.06 -6.99 6.40
CA PRO A 222 3.82 -7.58 5.10
C PRO A 222 2.84 -6.71 4.30
N ILE A 223 3.17 -6.41 3.06
CA ILE A 223 2.36 -5.55 2.17
C ILE A 223 1.65 -6.34 1.07
N SER A 224 2.07 -7.59 0.84
CA SER A 224 1.44 -8.47 -0.12
C SER A 224 1.56 -9.91 0.33
N CYS A 225 0.54 -10.71 0.09
CA CYS A 225 0.46 -12.11 0.50
C CYS A 225 -0.41 -12.93 -0.46
N ALA A 226 -0.10 -14.22 -0.57
CA ALA A 226 -1.00 -15.22 -1.13
C ALA A 226 -0.70 -16.61 -0.55
N ASP A 227 -1.77 -17.36 -0.26
CA ASP A 227 -1.67 -18.75 0.15
C ASP A 227 -1.23 -19.64 -1.02
N ILE A 228 -0.33 -20.57 -0.74
CA ILE A 228 0.23 -21.46 -1.76
C ILE A 228 -0.67 -22.68 -1.93
N THR A 229 -1.25 -22.80 -3.13
CA THR A 229 -1.87 -24.05 -3.58
C THR A 229 -0.77 -25.07 -3.93
N PRO A 230 -0.76 -26.27 -3.33
CA PRO A 230 0.31 -27.25 -3.54
C PRO A 230 0.38 -27.74 -4.98
N ALA A 231 1.53 -27.60 -5.62
CA ALA A 231 1.81 -28.07 -6.98
C ALA A 231 3.32 -28.04 -7.28
N ALA A 232 3.74 -28.66 -8.38
CA ALA A 232 5.11 -28.47 -8.88
C ALA A 232 5.36 -27.02 -9.35
N SER A 233 4.29 -26.36 -9.83
CA SER A 233 4.27 -24.94 -10.13
C SER A 233 2.86 -24.38 -9.91
N THR A 234 2.76 -23.16 -9.41
CA THR A 234 1.50 -22.45 -9.17
C THR A 234 1.66 -20.97 -9.48
N THR A 235 0.59 -20.29 -9.86
CA THR A 235 0.55 -18.83 -9.98
C THR A 235 -0.35 -18.28 -8.89
N LEU A 236 0.22 -17.39 -8.09
CA LEU A 236 -0.44 -16.72 -6.99
C LEU A 236 -0.92 -15.35 -7.45
N THR A 237 -2.15 -14.99 -7.09
CA THR A 237 -2.62 -13.61 -7.15
C THR A 237 -2.33 -12.97 -5.81
N MET A 238 -1.44 -11.98 -5.79
CA MET A 238 -0.99 -11.34 -4.57
C MET A 238 -1.93 -10.21 -4.18
N ALA A 239 -2.26 -10.10 -2.89
CA ALA A 239 -3.11 -9.07 -2.34
C ALA A 239 -2.62 -8.64 -0.95
N PRO A 240 -3.08 -7.49 -0.40
CA PRO A 240 -2.83 -7.17 1.01
C PRO A 240 -3.33 -8.28 1.95
N LEU A 241 -2.78 -8.30 3.17
CA LEU A 241 -3.08 -9.34 4.15
C LEU A 241 -4.47 -9.16 4.75
N PRO A 242 -5.33 -10.20 4.91
CA PRO A 242 -6.75 -10.23 5.37
C PRO A 242 -7.08 -9.52 6.71
N GLN A 243 -6.12 -8.87 7.36
CA GLN A 243 -6.27 -8.27 8.68
C GLN A 243 -7.00 -6.91 8.66
N PRO A 244 -7.78 -6.58 9.72
CA PRO A 244 -8.37 -5.26 9.89
C PRO A 244 -7.31 -4.15 9.85
N GLY A 245 -7.60 -3.06 9.13
CA GLY A 245 -6.65 -1.96 8.93
C GLY A 245 -5.61 -2.20 7.82
N GLN A 246 -5.67 -3.36 7.13
CA GLN A 246 -4.76 -3.73 6.04
C GLN A 246 -5.47 -4.05 4.71
N HIS A 247 -6.78 -3.79 4.59
CA HIS A 247 -7.56 -3.84 3.33
C HIS A 247 -8.14 -2.47 2.97
N PRO A 248 -7.29 -1.50 2.64
CA PRO A 248 -7.82 -0.24 2.22
C PRO A 248 -8.52 -0.40 0.87
N GLN A 249 -9.69 0.22 0.77
CA GLN A 249 -10.50 0.30 -0.43
C GLN A 249 -11.26 1.62 -0.42
N GLY A 250 -11.49 2.20 -1.59
CA GLY A 250 -12.08 3.53 -1.63
C GLY A 250 -12.53 3.98 -3.00
N SER A 251 -12.88 5.25 -3.06
CA SER A 251 -13.24 5.94 -4.29
C SER A 251 -12.80 7.39 -4.24
N ALA A 252 -12.71 8.01 -5.42
CA ALA A 252 -12.54 9.43 -5.56
C ALA A 252 -13.46 10.01 -6.63
N THR A 253 -13.86 11.25 -6.46
CA THR A 253 -14.66 12.01 -7.41
C THR A 253 -13.96 13.31 -7.76
N LEU A 254 -13.78 13.57 -9.05
CA LEU A 254 -13.13 14.78 -9.57
C LEU A 254 -14.15 15.61 -10.35
N THR A 255 -14.27 16.90 -10.03
CA THR A 255 -15.14 17.84 -10.75
C THR A 255 -14.34 19.07 -11.18
N TYR A 256 -14.28 19.31 -12.50
CA TYR A 256 -13.59 20.46 -13.07
C TYR A 256 -14.57 21.58 -13.43
N ASP A 257 -14.30 22.78 -12.93
CA ASP A 257 -15.01 24.02 -13.28
C ASP A 257 -14.11 24.87 -14.20
N PRO A 258 -14.39 24.93 -15.52
CA PRO A 258 -13.57 25.69 -16.46
C PRO A 258 -13.70 27.21 -16.28
N ALA A 259 -14.83 27.70 -15.75
CA ALA A 259 -15.05 29.13 -15.54
C ALA A 259 -14.21 29.65 -14.37
N LYS A 260 -14.08 28.84 -13.31
CA LYS A 260 -13.25 29.16 -12.15
C LYS A 260 -11.82 28.64 -12.24
N LYS A 261 -11.53 27.79 -13.25
CA LYS A 261 -10.27 27.05 -13.36
C LYS A 261 -9.93 26.28 -12.08
N THR A 262 -10.92 25.58 -11.53
CA THR A 262 -10.74 24.81 -10.30
C THR A 262 -11.04 23.33 -10.51
N LEU A 263 -10.28 22.47 -9.83
CA LEU A 263 -10.54 21.03 -9.74
C LEU A 263 -10.88 20.69 -8.29
N SER A 264 -12.13 20.26 -8.05
CA SER A 264 -12.54 19.71 -6.76
C SER A 264 -12.30 18.20 -6.76
N VAL A 265 -11.65 17.70 -5.72
CA VAL A 265 -11.36 16.27 -5.53
C VAL A 265 -11.89 15.84 -4.17
N SER A 266 -12.83 14.90 -4.17
CA SER A 266 -13.29 14.21 -2.96
C SER A 266 -12.72 12.81 -2.97
N ALA A 267 -12.03 12.40 -1.91
CA ALA A 267 -11.54 11.03 -1.74
C ALA A 267 -12.13 10.43 -0.46
N THR A 268 -12.54 9.16 -0.52
CA THR A 268 -13.06 8.39 0.61
C THR A 268 -12.41 7.02 0.62
N VAL A 269 -11.88 6.62 1.77
CA VAL A 269 -11.24 5.31 1.94
C VAL A 269 -11.71 4.68 3.25
N SER A 270 -11.87 3.36 3.25
CA SER A 270 -12.17 2.54 4.43
C SER A 270 -11.12 1.45 4.58
N GLY A 271 -11.07 0.79 5.74
CA GLY A 271 -10.09 -0.27 6.00
C GLY A 271 -8.70 0.26 6.37
N LEU A 272 -8.59 1.54 6.74
CA LEU A 272 -7.36 2.17 7.24
C LEU A 272 -7.14 1.85 8.73
N VAL A 273 -5.90 2.02 9.18
CA VAL A 273 -5.57 1.95 10.61
C VAL A 273 -6.28 3.12 11.34
N PRO A 274 -7.00 2.89 12.45
CA PRO A 274 -7.66 3.97 13.17
C PRO A 274 -6.70 5.06 13.66
N GLY A 275 -7.04 6.33 13.43
CA GLY A 275 -6.27 7.48 13.90
C GLY A 275 -5.02 7.83 13.08
N SER A 276 -4.70 7.09 12.02
CA SER A 276 -3.56 7.40 11.15
C SER A 276 -3.89 8.45 10.09
N GLY A 277 -2.86 9.20 9.67
CA GLY A 277 -2.91 10.10 8.53
C GLY A 277 -2.38 9.42 7.26
N HIS A 278 -2.93 9.78 6.11
CA HIS A 278 -2.57 9.21 4.81
C HIS A 278 -2.51 10.29 3.74
N ALA A 279 -1.36 10.47 3.11
CA ALA A 279 -1.20 11.35 1.98
C ALA A 279 -2.03 10.85 0.80
N VAL A 280 -2.62 11.79 0.06
CA VAL A 280 -3.35 11.50 -1.17
C VAL A 280 -2.82 12.39 -2.27
N HIS A 281 -2.52 11.81 -3.42
CA HIS A 281 -1.95 12.55 -4.54
C HIS A 281 -2.65 12.19 -5.85
N ILE A 282 -2.76 13.17 -6.74
CA ILE A 282 -2.90 12.90 -8.17
C ILE A 282 -1.50 12.87 -8.76
N HIS A 283 -1.19 11.84 -9.52
CA HIS A 283 0.08 11.63 -10.20
C HIS A 283 -0.10 11.59 -11.71
N LEU A 284 0.99 11.80 -12.44
CA LEU A 284 1.11 11.45 -13.85
C LEU A 284 1.39 9.95 -14.00
N GLY A 285 0.88 9.32 -15.05
CA GLY A 285 1.09 7.89 -15.35
C GLY A 285 -0.16 7.05 -15.08
N SER A 286 0.05 5.86 -14.51
CA SER A 286 -1.01 4.92 -14.10
C SER A 286 -0.62 4.20 -12.80
N CYS A 287 -1.55 3.45 -12.21
CA CYS A 287 -1.26 2.58 -11.07
C CYS A 287 -0.13 1.57 -11.34
N ASP A 288 0.00 1.13 -12.59
CA ASP A 288 1.01 0.15 -13.01
C ASP A 288 2.34 0.78 -13.46
N SER A 289 2.35 2.09 -13.67
CA SER A 289 3.52 2.86 -14.08
C SER A 289 3.47 4.22 -13.41
N GLN A 290 3.88 4.25 -12.14
CA GLN A 290 3.83 5.44 -11.31
C GLN A 290 4.72 6.56 -11.86
N GLY A 291 4.29 7.80 -11.68
CA GLY A 291 5.01 8.97 -12.15
C GLY A 291 5.00 10.10 -11.14
N ALA A 292 5.47 11.27 -11.54
CA ALA A 292 5.60 12.42 -10.65
C ALA A 292 4.24 12.88 -10.09
N VAL A 293 4.26 13.42 -8.87
CA VAL A 293 3.09 14.08 -8.27
C VAL A 293 2.67 15.23 -9.18
N LYS A 294 1.40 15.22 -9.59
CA LYS A 294 0.75 16.28 -10.35
C LYS A 294 0.09 17.29 -9.43
N TYR A 295 -0.66 16.80 -8.43
CA TYR A 295 -1.27 17.63 -7.39
C TYR A 295 -1.22 16.92 -6.03
N PRO A 296 -0.64 17.55 -4.99
CA PRO A 296 -0.85 17.10 -3.64
C PRO A 296 -2.30 17.42 -3.21
N LEU A 297 -2.92 16.51 -2.46
CA LEU A 297 -4.26 16.70 -1.91
C LEU A 297 -4.21 16.79 -0.38
N THR A 298 -5.34 17.16 0.22
CA THR A 298 -5.52 17.09 1.66
C THR A 298 -5.38 15.64 2.14
N ASP A 299 -4.55 15.43 3.16
CA ASP A 299 -4.40 14.13 3.82
C ASP A 299 -5.73 13.58 4.32
N LEU A 300 -5.90 12.26 4.22
CA LEU A 300 -6.97 11.53 4.87
C LEU A 300 -6.59 11.26 6.32
N LEU A 301 -7.50 11.58 7.25
CA LEU A 301 -7.38 11.19 8.65
C LEU A 301 -8.38 10.07 8.95
N ALA A 302 -7.86 8.88 9.24
CA ALA A 302 -8.67 7.72 9.57
C ALA A 302 -9.38 7.93 10.91
N SER A 303 -10.71 7.82 10.90
CA SER A 303 -11.51 7.86 12.11
C SER A 303 -11.35 6.57 12.93
N PRO A 304 -11.93 6.47 14.14
CA PRO A 304 -11.85 5.26 14.97
C PRO A 304 -12.34 3.97 14.29
N ASN A 305 -13.17 4.05 13.24
CA ASN A 305 -13.64 2.89 12.49
C ASN A 305 -12.80 2.56 11.24
N GLY A 306 -11.66 3.24 11.04
CA GLY A 306 -10.79 3.04 9.88
C GLY A 306 -11.31 3.63 8.57
N SER A 307 -12.31 4.52 8.62
CA SER A 307 -12.79 5.29 7.46
C SER A 307 -12.27 6.73 7.49
N ALA A 308 -11.94 7.28 6.33
CA ALA A 308 -11.50 8.65 6.13
C ALA A 308 -12.14 9.25 4.88
N ALA A 309 -12.37 10.57 4.90
CA ALA A 309 -12.76 11.33 3.72
C ALA A 309 -12.10 12.71 3.75
N ALA A 310 -11.72 13.21 2.58
CA ALA A 310 -11.15 14.55 2.43
C ALA A 310 -11.62 15.20 1.12
N ASN A 311 -11.76 16.52 1.16
CA ASN A 311 -12.04 17.35 -0.01
C ASN A 311 -10.86 18.28 -0.25
N THR A 312 -10.43 18.40 -1.50
CA THR A 312 -9.38 19.31 -1.93
C THR A 312 -9.90 20.16 -3.07
N LEU A 313 -9.71 21.48 -2.96
CA LEU A 313 -10.00 22.41 -4.05
C LEU A 313 -8.67 22.92 -4.63
N ILE A 314 -8.33 22.48 -5.83
CA ILE A 314 -7.13 22.90 -6.55
C ILE A 314 -7.48 24.11 -7.41
N GLN A 315 -6.74 25.20 -7.21
CA GLN A 315 -6.87 26.44 -7.98
C GLN A 315 -5.96 26.44 -9.22
N ASN A 316 -6.24 27.32 -10.17
CA ASN A 316 -5.41 27.55 -11.35
C ASN A 316 -5.17 26.29 -12.21
N VAL A 317 -6.21 25.48 -12.36
CA VAL A 317 -6.20 24.30 -13.22
C VAL A 317 -6.68 24.72 -14.62
N ASP A 318 -5.74 24.90 -15.54
CA ASP A 318 -6.03 25.45 -16.87
C ASP A 318 -6.73 24.46 -17.83
N GLN A 319 -6.73 23.17 -17.49
CA GLN A 319 -7.33 22.13 -18.33
C GLN A 319 -8.06 21.10 -17.49
N ALA A 320 -9.18 20.60 -18.00
CA ALA A 320 -9.88 19.48 -17.38
C ALA A 320 -8.93 18.26 -17.26
N PRO A 321 -9.14 17.37 -16.27
CA PRO A 321 -8.41 16.10 -16.22
C PRO A 321 -8.45 15.38 -17.58
N PRO A 322 -7.33 14.82 -18.04
CA PRO A 322 -7.27 14.11 -19.32
C PRO A 322 -8.09 12.83 -19.26
N VAL A 323 -8.35 12.23 -20.44
CA VAL A 323 -9.04 10.93 -20.53
C VAL A 323 -8.20 9.76 -19.99
N SER A 324 -6.89 9.95 -19.90
CA SER A 324 -5.93 8.98 -19.37
C SER A 324 -4.63 9.68 -18.99
N GLY A 325 -3.74 8.93 -18.32
CA GLY A 325 -2.40 9.39 -17.98
C GLY A 325 -2.30 10.12 -16.65
N TRP A 326 -3.39 10.21 -15.89
CA TRP A 326 -3.38 10.55 -14.47
C TRP A 326 -3.91 9.38 -13.64
N TYR A 327 -3.44 9.24 -12.42
CA TYR A 327 -4.02 8.35 -11.42
C TYR A 327 -4.04 9.04 -10.06
N ILE A 328 -4.84 8.51 -9.15
CA ILE A 328 -4.87 8.91 -7.75
C ILE A 328 -4.42 7.73 -6.90
N ASN A 329 -3.58 7.99 -5.90
CA ASN A 329 -3.20 6.99 -4.89
C ASN A 329 -3.35 7.57 -3.49
N VAL A 330 -3.35 6.65 -2.52
CA VAL A 330 -3.25 6.95 -1.10
C VAL A 330 -2.05 6.20 -0.57
N HIS A 331 -1.26 6.87 0.27
CA HIS A 331 -0.03 6.35 0.85
C HIS A 331 -0.26 5.78 2.26
N LEU A 332 0.69 4.98 2.74
CA LEU A 332 0.64 4.37 4.07
C LEU A 332 0.69 5.41 5.21
N GLY A 333 1.45 6.50 5.05
CA GLY A 333 1.52 7.60 6.03
C GLY A 333 1.11 8.95 5.48
N SER A 334 1.12 9.97 6.35
CA SER A 334 0.76 11.36 6.05
C SER A 334 1.80 12.07 5.18
N ALA A 335 1.45 13.22 4.60
CA ALA A 335 2.36 14.01 3.77
C ALA A 335 3.68 14.36 4.49
N SER A 336 3.63 14.54 5.82
CA SER A 336 4.81 14.80 6.66
C SER A 336 5.69 13.57 6.93
N GLN A 337 5.22 12.36 6.63
CA GLN A 337 5.92 11.10 6.90
C GLN A 337 6.49 10.45 5.64
N ILE A 338 5.83 10.62 4.49
CA ILE A 338 6.16 9.89 3.26
C ILE A 338 7.52 10.27 2.66
N GLU A 339 8.05 11.45 2.97
CA GLU A 339 9.33 11.92 2.45
C GLU A 339 10.22 12.44 3.58
N GLN A 340 11.50 12.07 3.52
CA GLN A 340 12.54 12.60 4.39
C GLN A 340 13.75 12.96 3.53
N ASN A 341 14.22 14.21 3.64
CA ASN A 341 15.34 14.72 2.83
C ASN A 341 15.16 14.53 1.31
N GLY A 342 13.91 14.66 0.83
CA GLY A 342 13.56 14.47 -0.57
C GLY A 342 13.65 13.03 -1.06
N GLN A 343 13.66 12.05 -0.15
CA GLN A 343 13.63 10.62 -0.46
C GLN A 343 12.37 9.98 0.14
N PRO A 344 11.74 9.02 -0.55
CA PRO A 344 10.65 8.22 0.01
C PRO A 344 11.08 7.51 1.30
N THR A 345 10.22 7.54 2.31
CA THR A 345 10.34 6.67 3.50
C THR A 345 9.51 5.40 3.31
N LEU A 346 9.53 4.47 4.27
CA LEU A 346 8.62 3.31 4.25
C LEU A 346 7.13 3.72 4.25
N TYR A 347 6.80 4.90 4.79
CA TYR A 347 5.43 5.42 4.77
C TYR A 347 4.96 5.81 3.36
N PHE A 348 5.88 5.95 2.40
CA PHE A 348 5.54 6.26 1.01
C PHE A 348 4.78 5.14 0.31
N GLN A 349 4.76 3.91 0.83
CA GLN A 349 4.11 2.77 0.16
C GLN A 349 2.67 3.10 -0.25
N PRO A 350 2.33 3.05 -1.55
CA PRO A 350 0.94 3.15 -1.99
C PRO A 350 0.11 2.01 -1.41
N ILE A 351 -1.06 2.32 -0.86
CA ILE A 351 -1.96 1.33 -0.25
C ILE A 351 -3.24 1.14 -1.04
N VAL A 352 -3.72 2.17 -1.74
CA VAL A 352 -4.75 2.07 -2.78
C VAL A 352 -4.44 2.98 -3.96
N CYS A 353 -4.91 2.60 -5.14
CA CYS A 353 -4.73 3.35 -6.37
C CYS A 353 -5.94 3.20 -7.31
N GLY A 354 -6.22 4.24 -8.09
CA GLY A 354 -7.16 4.20 -9.21
C GLY A 354 -6.75 5.11 -10.36
N ASN A 355 -6.81 4.58 -11.59
CA ASN A 355 -6.57 5.37 -12.79
C ASN A 355 -7.73 6.36 -13.02
N ILE A 356 -7.39 7.61 -13.33
CA ILE A 356 -8.38 8.64 -13.68
C ILE A 356 -8.68 8.48 -15.17
N SER A 357 -9.83 7.88 -15.47
CA SER A 357 -10.37 7.75 -16.83
C SER A 357 -11.76 8.39 -16.89
N LYS A 358 -12.04 9.11 -17.98
CA LYS A 358 -13.37 9.64 -18.28
C LYS A 358 -14.25 8.62 -18.99
#